data_AF-A0A2A4Y0E1-F1
#
_entry.id   AF-A0A2A4Y0E1-F1
#
_cell.length_a   1.000
_cell.length_b   1.000
_cell.length_c   1.000
_cell.angle_alpha   90.00
_cell.angle_beta   90.00
_cell.angle_gamma   90.00
#
_symmetry.space_group_name_H-M   'P 1'
#
loop_
_entity.id
_entity.type
_entity.pdbx_description
1 polymer ?
#
loop_
_entity_poly.entity_id
_entity_poly.type
_entity_poly.pdbx_seq_one_letter_code
_entity_poly.pdbx_strand_id
1 'polypeptide(L)'
;MWFNIAIKGQIVNLLVQLEACKAGMGISILPCFLGTGEPSLTRLSEPKPDPKFELWLLTHKDVRTNMRIRVFSDFIISAIKSERSRLTGQI
;
A
#
# COMPACT_ATOMS: atom_id res chain seq x y z
N MET A 1 -1.28 -25.08 -1.31
CA MET A 1 0.07 -25.66 -1.41
C MET A 1 0.90 -24.73 -2.31
N TRP A 2 1.50 -23.68 -1.74
CA TRP A 2 2.37 -22.76 -2.50
C TRP A 2 3.82 -23.04 -2.13
N PHE A 3 4.65 -23.05 -3.16
CA PHE A 3 6.00 -23.58 -3.28
C PHE A 3 6.99 -23.18 -2.18
N ASN A 4 7.92 -24.10 -1.86
CA ASN A 4 9.15 -23.85 -1.12
C ASN A 4 10.12 -23.03 -1.98
N ILE A 5 9.78 -21.76 -2.24
CA ILE A 5 10.61 -20.84 -3.04
C ILE A 5 11.71 -20.29 -2.13
N ALA A 6 12.97 -20.50 -2.49
CA ALA A 6 14.10 -19.96 -1.76
C ALA A 6 14.06 -18.42 -1.79
N ILE A 7 14.00 -17.80 -0.60
CA ILE A 7 14.15 -16.35 -0.46
C ILE A 7 15.62 -16.00 -0.70
N LYS A 8 15.92 -15.34 -1.83
CA LYS A 8 17.29 -14.94 -2.18
C LYS A 8 17.72 -13.58 -1.61
N GLY A 9 16.80 -12.80 -1.04
CA GLY A 9 17.08 -11.50 -0.43
C GLY A 9 15.85 -10.87 0.20
N GLN A 10 16.06 -9.89 1.09
CA GLN A 10 15.01 -9.13 1.74
C GLN A 10 15.14 -7.65 1.37
N ILE A 11 14.08 -7.08 0.79
CA ILE A 11 13.96 -5.65 0.50
C ILE A 11 12.85 -5.10 1.40
N VAL A 12 13.14 -4.08 2.20
CA VAL A 12 12.17 -3.51 3.16
C VAL A 12 11.36 -2.36 2.55
N ASN A 13 11.86 -1.73 1.50
CA ASN A 13 11.20 -0.61 0.84
C ASN A 13 10.25 -1.08 -0.26
N LEU A 14 8.98 -0.67 -0.18
CA LEU A 14 7.92 -1.08 -1.11
C LEU A 14 8.20 -0.67 -2.58
N LEU A 15 8.72 0.53 -2.81
CA LEU A 15 8.99 1.00 -4.17
C LEU A 15 10.18 0.25 -4.79
N VAL A 16 11.17 -0.10 -3.97
CA VAL A 16 12.30 -0.93 -4.43
C VAL A 16 11.84 -2.35 -4.76
N GLN A 17 10.91 -2.92 -3.98
CA GLN A 17 10.30 -4.22 -4.31
C GLN A 17 9.55 -4.15 -5.66
N LEU A 18 8.79 -3.08 -5.90
CA LEU A 18 8.07 -2.87 -7.15
C LEU A 18 9.04 -2.86 -8.35
N GLU A 19 10.07 -2.03 -8.30
CA GLU A 19 11.03 -1.91 -9.38
C GLU A 19 11.87 -3.19 -9.58
N ALA A 20 12.21 -3.90 -8.50
CA ALA A 20 12.87 -5.21 -8.61
C ALA A 20 12.00 -6.26 -9.31
N CYS A 21 10.69 -6.27 -9.04
CA CYS A 21 9.75 -7.14 -9.76
C CYS A 21 9.65 -6.74 -11.23
N LYS A 22 9.58 -5.45 -11.55
CA LYS A 22 9.56 -4.94 -12.93
C LYS A 22 10.84 -5.28 -13.69
N ALA A 23 11.97 -5.31 -13.00
CA ALA A 23 13.27 -5.74 -13.54
C ALA A 23 13.43 -7.27 -13.62
N GLY A 24 12.41 -8.07 -13.30
CA GLY A 24 12.45 -9.53 -13.40
C GLY A 24 13.27 -10.22 -12.31
N MET A 25 13.57 -9.54 -11.20
CA MET A 25 14.40 -10.10 -10.12
C MET A 25 13.67 -11.12 -9.23
N GLY A 26 12.36 -11.29 -9.40
CA GLY A 26 11.55 -12.26 -8.67
C GLY A 26 10.11 -11.82 -8.44
N ILE A 27 9.50 -12.39 -7.40
CA ILE A 27 8.10 -12.18 -7.00
C ILE A 27 8.08 -11.39 -5.68
N SER A 28 7.13 -10.47 -5.54
CA SER A 28 6.88 -9.72 -4.30
C SER A 28 5.39 -9.66 -3.95
N ILE A 29 5.10 -9.43 -2.67
CA ILE A 29 3.76 -9.04 -2.20
C ILE A 29 3.70 -7.51 -2.26
N LEU A 30 2.83 -6.98 -3.13
CA LEU A 30 2.63 -5.55 -3.32
C LEU A 30 1.19 -5.16 -2.95
N PRO A 31 0.93 -3.94 -2.42
CA PRO A 31 -0.42 -3.43 -2.28
C PRO A 31 -1.13 -3.40 -3.63
N CYS A 32 -2.41 -3.79 -3.65
CA CYS A 32 -3.18 -3.90 -4.89
C CYS A 32 -3.22 -2.57 -5.66
N PHE A 33 -3.39 -1.43 -4.97
CA PHE A 33 -3.42 -0.12 -5.62
C PHE A 33 -2.10 0.27 -6.31
N LEU A 34 -0.98 -0.38 -5.95
CA LEU A 34 0.32 -0.17 -6.57
C LEU A 34 0.52 -1.18 -7.72
N GLY A 35 0.29 -2.47 -7.45
CA GLY A 35 0.52 -3.53 -8.44
C GLY A 35 -0.49 -3.56 -9.60
N THR A 36 -1.77 -3.25 -9.36
CA THR A 36 -2.82 -3.26 -10.40
C THR A 36 -2.57 -2.20 -11.48
N GLY A 37 -1.88 -1.10 -11.15
CA GLY A 37 -1.58 -0.02 -12.09
C GLY A 37 -0.38 -0.27 -13.01
N GLU A 38 0.35 -1.37 -12.84
CA GLU A 38 1.64 -1.62 -13.50
C GLU A 38 1.50 -2.68 -14.60
N PRO A 39 1.48 -2.28 -15.90
CA PRO A 39 1.20 -3.20 -17.00
C PRO A 39 2.26 -4.29 -17.20
N SER A 40 3.49 -4.05 -16.73
CA SER A 40 4.60 -5.00 -16.80
C SER A 40 4.54 -6.09 -15.73
N LEU A 41 3.57 -6.03 -14.81
CA LEU A 41 3.41 -7.01 -13.74
C LEU A 41 2.21 -7.92 -14.01
N THR A 42 2.31 -9.16 -13.54
CA THR A 42 1.21 -10.13 -13.59
C THR A 42 0.86 -10.57 -12.17
N ARG A 43 -0.43 -10.49 -11.82
CA ARG A 43 -0.94 -10.97 -10.52
C ARG A 43 -0.88 -12.50 -10.49
N LEU A 44 -0.23 -13.06 -9.47
CA LEU A 44 -0.05 -14.52 -9.33
C LEU A 44 -1.10 -15.19 -8.43
N SER A 45 -1.81 -14.44 -7.60
CA SER A 45 -2.83 -14.95 -6.68
C SER A 45 -3.85 -13.88 -6.31
N GLU A 46 -5.03 -14.30 -5.88
CA GLU A 46 -6.01 -13.38 -5.30
C GLU A 46 -5.47 -12.65 -4.06
N PRO A 47 -5.90 -11.39 -3.81
CA PRO A 47 -5.52 -10.65 -2.61
C PRO A 47 -5.85 -11.46 -1.36
N LYS A 48 -4.83 -11.76 -0.56
CA LYS A 48 -5.04 -12.37 0.76
C LYS A 48 -5.37 -11.27 1.76
N PRO A 49 -6.21 -11.54 2.76
CA PRO A 49 -6.57 -10.56 3.78
C PRO A 49 -5.41 -10.18 4.71
N ASP A 50 -4.20 -10.71 4.52
CA ASP A 50 -3.02 -10.46 5.34
C ASP A 50 -1.77 -10.45 4.44
N PRO A 51 -0.82 -9.49 4.59
CA PRO A 51 -0.72 -8.44 5.61
C PRO A 51 -1.68 -7.26 5.38
N LYS A 52 -2.36 -6.80 6.44
CA LYS A 52 -3.13 -5.54 6.42
C LYS A 52 -2.22 -4.35 6.73
N PHE A 53 -2.11 -3.42 5.79
CA PHE A 53 -1.56 -2.10 6.08
C PHE A 53 -2.65 -1.22 6.67
N GLU A 54 -2.37 -0.59 7.81
CA GLU A 54 -3.26 0.40 8.40
C GLU A 54 -2.79 1.81 8.02
N LEU A 55 -3.75 2.69 7.71
CA LEU A 55 -3.47 4.08 7.41
C LEU A 55 -3.92 4.96 8.57
N TRP A 56 -2.98 5.72 9.12
CA TRP A 56 -3.19 6.59 10.27
C TRP A 56 -2.95 8.05 9.88
N LEU A 57 -3.90 8.92 10.20
CA LEU A 57 -3.67 10.37 10.20
C LEU A 57 -3.25 10.79 11.60
N LEU A 58 -1.98 11.15 11.74
CA LEU A 58 -1.38 11.51 13.03
C LEU A 58 -1.23 13.04 13.13
N THR A 59 -1.46 13.57 14.34
CA THR A 59 -1.29 14.99 14.64
C THR A 59 -0.77 15.14 16.06
N HIS A 60 0.17 16.06 16.29
CA HIS A 60 0.69 16.31 17.63
C HIS A 60 -0.42 16.84 18.55
N LYS A 61 -0.43 16.39 19.82
CA LYS A 61 -1.49 16.72 20.79
C LYS A 61 -1.68 18.24 20.98
N ASP A 62 -0.61 19.02 20.84
CA ASP A 62 -0.62 20.47 21.08
C ASP A 62 -1.25 21.25 19.93
N VAL A 63 -1.23 20.71 18.71
CA VAL A 63 -1.76 21.39 17.52
C VAL A 63 -3.12 20.84 17.09
N ARG A 64 -3.60 19.75 17.70
CA ARG A 64 -4.88 19.12 17.32
C ARG A 64 -6.11 20.01 17.51
N THR A 65 -6.02 21.00 18.40
CA THR A 65 -7.11 21.97 18.66
C THR A 65 -7.02 23.20 17.75
N ASN A 66 -5.94 23.36 16.97
CA ASN A 66 -5.81 24.45 16.02
C ASN A 66 -6.80 24.29 14.86
N MET A 67 -7.59 25.33 14.59
CA MET A 67 -8.65 25.28 13.58
C MET A 67 -8.12 24.95 12.17
N ARG A 68 -6.95 25.48 11.78
CA ARG A 68 -6.37 25.20 10.45
C ARG A 68 -5.99 23.73 10.31
N ILE A 69 -5.43 23.15 11.37
CA ILE A 69 -5.07 21.73 11.42
C ILE A 69 -6.33 20.87 11.36
N ARG A 70 -7.38 21.22 12.10
CA ARG A 70 -8.65 20.48 12.07
C ARG A 70 -9.27 20.48 10.68
N VAL A 71 -9.39 21.65 10.04
CA VAL A 71 -9.96 21.78 8.69
C VAL A 71 -9.15 20.97 7.67
N PHE A 72 -7.82 21.03 7.75
CA PHE A 72 -6.97 20.22 6.88
C PHE A 72 -7.13 18.71 7.13
N SER A 73 -7.17 18.29 8.39
CA SER A 73 -7.41 16.89 8.75
C SER A 73 -8.76 16.38 8.23
N ASP A 74 -9.83 17.17 8.37
CA ASP A 74 -11.17 16.81 7.86
C ASP A 74 -11.14 16.65 6.33
N PHE A 75 -10.43 17.54 5.63
CA PHE A 75 -10.22 17.43 4.18
C PHE A 75 -9.46 16.14 3.81
N ILE A 76 -8.32 15.87 4.44
CA ILE A 76 -7.52 14.66 4.17
C ILE A 76 -8.32 13.39 4.46
N ILE A 77 -9.06 13.34 5.57
CA ILE A 77 -9.92 12.20 5.91
C ILE A 77 -10.96 11.97 4.81
N SER A 78 -11.60 13.04 4.31
CA SER A 78 -12.57 12.94 3.22
C SER A 78 -11.94 12.39 1.93
N ALA A 79 -10.79 12.94 1.53
CA ALA A 79 -10.06 12.50 0.33
C ALA A 79 -9.58 11.04 0.42
N ILE A 80 -9.10 10.60 1.59
CA ILE A 80 -8.71 9.21 1.78
C ILE A 80 -9.92 8.27 1.76
N LYS A 81 -11.06 8.70 2.33
CA LYS A 81 -12.30 7.91 2.30
C LYS A 81 -12.85 7.75 0.88
N SER A 82 -12.73 8.74 0.01
CA SER A 82 -13.14 8.60 -1.40
C SER A 82 -12.28 7.59 -2.16
N GLU A 83 -11.02 7.42 -1.76
CA GLU A 83 -10.08 6.46 -2.35
C GLU A 83 -10.20 5.03 -1.77
N ARG A 84 -11.17 4.77 -0.89
CA ARG A 84 -11.26 3.51 -0.13
C ARG A 84 -11.20 2.28 -1.03
N SER A 85 -12.01 2.23 -2.10
CA SER A 85 -12.06 1.07 -3.02
C SER A 85 -10.69 0.75 -3.60
N ARG A 86 -9.94 1.78 -3.99
CA ARG A 86 -8.58 1.62 -4.53
C ARG A 86 -7.63 1.12 -3.45
N LEU A 87 -7.59 1.80 -2.31
CA LEU A 87 -6.66 1.49 -1.21
C LEU A 87 -6.89 0.10 -0.60
N THR A 88 -8.13 -0.41 -0.62
CA THR A 88 -8.48 -1.75 -0.13
C THR A 88 -8.39 -2.84 -1.21
N GLY A 89 -7.99 -2.51 -2.43
CA GLY A 89 -7.85 -3.48 -3.53
C GLY A 89 -9.17 -4.01 -4.07
N GLN A 90 -10.26 -3.24 -3.96
CA GLN A 90 -11.59 -3.56 -4.49
C GLN A 90 -11.78 -3.07 -5.95
N ILE A 91 -10.67 -2.88 -6.67
CA ILE A 91 -10.60 -2.46 -8.08
C ILE A 91 -9.94 -3.52 -8.95
#